data_AF-A0A016WLV8-F1
#
_entry.id   AF-A0A016WLV8-F1
#
_cell.length_a   1.000
_cell.length_b   1.000
_cell.length_c   1.000
_cell.angle_alpha   90.00
_cell.angle_beta   90.00
_cell.angle_gamma   90.00
#
_symmetry.space_group_name_H-M   'P 1'
#
loop_
_entity.id
_entity.type
_entity.pdbx_description
1 polymer ?
#
loop_
_entity_poly.entity_id
_entity_poly.type
_entity_poly.pdbx_seq_one_letter_code
_entity_poly.pdbx_strand_id
1 'polypeptide(L)'
;MRLLVTVSLLLLTDTIISTLAEHVNIDVYSQTKDETVVGAIRRVAAAINADNRYVVASVNERDCSDTDQQECSGDDAESVFVTINSPDTSNVQVSGLIRKRTKLEKEVQKLFAKFSGKRLARRSEETDNIEWWNYRLAAPAVKHLEQLEKLIQKSNEKITFALYYHPEGYENFAAYYVADELFSSGAAYGLVVDCSKEETICKRESIETTPTLIAYENAKQYKRYSLEIDAVSIHDWIKTIQQPIITKLTEDAVPYYREGAIPGFDEPRPSVIIFFASTRKSDVYKNYKRFAREHHGDYHLTELIDTGIEKWAHQPAFVAMKPLETISKANTHYEDITYESMADFIEENQHPSVHPITDARALFTVFSLNRPVLIFHDVTKAKNTTYFATLAADYTVRSTVAAFALNESLSMIGLFLADLLDIDVLTPSYVLVDAKKGCIYTKRISNENEMEIKHWLTTASEGNCKKAVVDMKKLAALRNWERRDDLRRAVEEKLSRSQHDEL
;
A
#
# COMPACT_ATOMS: atom_id res chain seq x y z
N MET A 1 -3.91 -12.29 49.52
CA MET A 1 -2.63 -12.13 48.80
C MET A 1 -2.96 -12.00 47.32
N ARG A 2 -3.10 -10.76 46.83
CA ARG A 2 -3.37 -10.45 45.41
C ARG A 2 -2.02 -10.11 44.78
N LEU A 3 -1.56 -10.89 43.81
CA LEU A 3 -0.38 -10.52 43.01
C LEU A 3 -0.84 -9.56 41.90
N LEU A 4 -0.33 -8.33 41.95
CA LEU A 4 -0.27 -7.44 40.80
C LEU A 4 0.72 -8.05 39.79
N VAL A 5 0.22 -8.40 38.60
CA VAL A 5 1.05 -8.53 37.40
C VAL A 5 1.01 -7.16 36.75
N THR A 6 2.01 -6.34 37.05
CA THR A 6 2.15 -5.00 36.49
C THR A 6 2.61 -5.11 35.04
N VAL A 7 1.87 -4.42 34.19
CA VAL A 7 2.10 -4.15 32.78
C VAL A 7 3.50 -3.54 32.59
N SER A 8 4.45 -4.35 32.14
CA SER A 8 5.79 -3.90 31.70
C SER A 8 6.15 -4.43 30.30
N LEU A 9 5.14 -4.72 29.46
CA LEU A 9 5.36 -5.21 28.09
C LEU A 9 5.17 -4.13 27.01
N LEU A 10 4.87 -2.88 27.37
CA LEU A 10 4.54 -1.79 26.43
C LEU A 10 5.67 -0.78 26.19
N LEU A 11 6.88 -1.01 26.72
CA LEU A 11 8.00 -0.05 26.61
C LEU A 11 9.25 -0.60 25.91
N LEU A 12 9.18 -1.78 25.29
CA LEU A 12 10.28 -2.38 24.51
C LEU A 12 10.02 -2.42 23.00
N THR A 13 8.86 -1.97 22.52
CA THR A 13 8.56 -1.87 21.09
C THR A 13 8.95 -0.51 20.49
N ASP A 14 9.10 0.54 21.31
CA ASP A 14 9.46 1.87 20.83
C ASP A 14 10.98 2.11 20.73
N THR A 15 11.81 1.17 21.19
CA THR A 15 13.28 1.26 21.17
C THR A 15 13.96 0.40 20.11
N ILE A 16 13.20 -0.30 19.27
CA ILE A 16 13.69 -0.66 17.92
C ILE A 16 13.34 0.52 17.02
N ILE A 17 13.92 1.68 17.32
CA ILE A 17 14.06 2.76 16.34
C ILE A 17 14.80 2.11 15.19
N SER A 18 14.12 1.92 14.05
CA SER A 18 14.73 1.25 12.91
C SER A 18 16.02 1.99 12.60
N THR A 19 17.16 1.31 12.68
CA THR A 19 18.49 1.80 12.26
C THR A 19 18.58 2.06 10.75
N LEU A 20 17.42 2.19 10.08
CA LEU A 20 17.21 2.08 8.64
C LEU A 20 16.45 3.27 8.05
N ALA A 21 15.85 4.12 8.88
CA ALA A 21 15.25 5.37 8.41
C ALA A 21 16.36 6.39 8.13
N GLU A 22 16.23 7.14 7.03
CA GLU A 22 17.21 8.14 6.66
C GLU A 22 17.21 9.29 7.67
N HIS A 23 18.39 9.66 8.17
CA HIS A 23 18.49 10.77 9.10
C HIS A 23 18.41 12.09 8.34
N VAL A 24 17.45 12.93 8.71
CA VAL A 24 17.29 14.27 8.14
C VAL A 24 17.65 15.29 9.21
N ASN A 25 18.61 16.16 8.91
CA ASN A 25 19.03 17.24 9.78
C ASN A 25 18.31 18.53 9.38
N ILE A 26 17.63 19.15 10.33
CA ILE A 26 16.99 20.46 10.16
C ILE A 26 17.79 21.46 10.98
N ASP A 27 18.70 22.18 10.32
CA ASP A 27 19.49 23.23 10.95
C ASP A 27 18.70 24.55 10.90
N VAL A 28 18.48 25.12 12.07
CA VAL A 28 17.75 26.39 12.28
C VAL A 28 18.75 27.44 12.73
N TYR A 29 19.07 28.37 11.85
CA TYR A 29 20.03 29.44 12.08
C TYR A 29 19.29 30.71 12.49
N SER A 30 19.56 31.19 13.71
CA SER A 30 18.93 32.41 14.24
C SER A 30 19.90 33.21 15.09
N GLN A 31 19.84 34.54 14.97
CA GLN A 31 20.62 35.47 15.82
C GLN A 31 20.09 35.55 17.26
N THR A 32 18.81 35.23 17.45
CA THR A 32 18.17 35.19 18.77
C THR A 32 17.33 33.93 18.86
N LYS A 33 17.39 33.22 19.99
CA LYS A 33 16.62 31.99 20.19
C LYS A 33 15.12 32.30 20.03
N ASP A 34 14.50 31.79 18.97
CA ASP A 34 13.07 31.99 18.68
C ASP A 34 12.31 30.67 18.85
N GLU A 35 11.77 30.49 20.05
CA GLU A 35 10.99 29.30 20.41
C GLU A 35 9.71 29.14 19.57
N THR A 36 9.21 30.22 18.95
CA THR A 36 7.99 30.16 18.11
C THR A 36 8.30 29.48 16.78
N VAL A 37 9.37 29.91 16.10
CA VAL A 37 9.82 29.34 14.83
C VAL A 37 10.31 27.91 15.04
N VAL A 38 11.19 27.71 16.04
CA VAL A 38 11.70 26.38 16.38
C VAL A 38 10.56 25.45 16.78
N GLY A 39 9.57 25.94 17.55
CA GLY A 39 8.38 25.18 17.92
C GLY A 39 7.55 24.74 16.71
N ALA A 40 7.36 25.60 15.70
CA ALA A 40 6.66 25.25 14.46
C ALA A 40 7.42 24.19 13.66
N ILE A 41 8.75 24.32 13.54
CA ILE A 41 9.61 23.34 12.85
C ILE A 41 9.58 21.99 13.57
N ARG A 42 9.70 21.99 14.90
CA ARG A 42 9.60 20.77 15.73
C ARG A 42 8.26 20.07 15.56
N ARG A 43 7.15 20.79 15.42
CA ARG A 43 5.83 20.18 15.15
C ARG A 43 5.81 19.43 13.82
N VAL A 44 6.33 20.03 12.74
CA VAL A 44 6.38 19.36 11.43
C VAL A 44 7.36 18.20 11.44
N ALA A 45 8.54 18.35 12.05
CA ALA A 45 9.49 17.26 12.23
C ALA A 45 8.90 16.11 13.05
N ALA A 46 8.17 16.40 14.13
CA ALA A 46 7.50 15.39 14.93
C ALA A 46 6.39 14.67 14.15
N ALA A 47 5.67 15.36 13.26
CA ALA A 47 4.67 14.73 12.40
C ALA A 47 5.31 13.80 11.35
N ILE A 48 6.44 14.20 10.76
CA ILE A 48 7.23 13.35 9.86
C ILE A 48 7.78 12.14 10.60
N ASN A 49 8.30 12.35 11.82
CA ASN A 49 8.77 11.26 12.68
C ASN A 49 7.61 10.38 13.15
N ALA A 50 6.39 10.88 13.31
CA ALA A 50 5.25 10.00 13.62
C ALA A 50 4.98 9.02 12.46
N ASP A 51 5.34 9.40 11.24
CA ASP A 51 5.35 8.57 10.03
C ASP A 51 6.73 7.91 9.82
N ASN A 52 7.34 7.42 10.93
CA ASN A 52 8.69 6.84 11.12
C ASN A 52 9.20 5.85 10.04
N ARG A 53 8.41 5.55 9.01
CA ARG A 53 8.75 4.63 7.95
C ARG A 53 10.02 5.05 7.22
N TYR A 54 10.17 6.27 6.72
CA TYR A 54 11.29 6.58 5.79
C TYR A 54 12.36 7.54 6.31
N VAL A 55 12.00 8.40 7.28
CA VAL A 55 12.83 9.52 7.69
C VAL A 55 12.74 9.69 9.20
N VAL A 56 13.89 9.95 9.83
CA VAL A 56 13.97 10.47 11.19
C VAL A 56 14.60 11.85 11.14
N ALA A 57 13.78 12.87 11.39
CA ALA A 57 14.17 14.26 11.41
C ALA A 57 14.68 14.69 12.80
N SER A 58 15.87 15.28 12.82
CA SER A 58 16.47 15.96 13.98
C SER A 58 16.42 17.48 13.75
N VAL A 59 16.15 18.25 14.80
CA VAL A 59 16.14 19.72 14.73
C VAL A 59 17.33 20.24 15.54
N ASN A 60 18.26 20.88 14.84
CA ASN A 60 19.48 21.44 15.41
C ASN A 60 19.37 22.97 15.39
N GLU A 61 19.42 23.58 16.57
CA GLU A 61 19.51 25.04 16.67
C GLU A 61 20.98 25.46 16.53
N ARG A 62 21.27 26.40 15.63
CA ARG A 62 22.61 26.94 15.39
C ARG A 62 22.61 28.41 15.76
N ASP A 63 23.51 28.78 16.67
CA ASP A 63 23.77 30.18 16.99
C ASP A 63 24.66 30.79 15.90
N CYS A 64 24.21 31.93 15.36
CA CYS A 64 24.91 32.69 14.35
C CYS A 64 26.11 33.50 14.90
N SER A 65 26.39 33.43 16.19
CA SER A 65 27.51 34.13 16.83
C SER A 65 28.90 33.65 16.38
N ASP A 66 29.04 32.37 15.95
CA ASP A 66 30.33 31.70 15.71
C ASP A 66 30.52 31.14 14.26
N THR A 67 29.64 31.44 13.30
CA THR A 67 29.61 30.77 11.96
C THR A 67 29.72 31.71 10.75
N ASP A 68 30.08 31.15 9.58
CA ASP A 68 30.19 31.83 8.29
C ASP A 68 28.93 32.68 7.98
N GLN A 69 29.13 33.98 7.79
CA GLN A 69 28.07 35.00 7.69
C GLN A 69 27.05 34.77 6.55
N GLN A 70 27.33 33.85 5.62
CA GLN A 70 26.52 33.63 4.43
C GLN A 70 25.25 32.80 4.70
N GLU A 71 25.22 31.93 5.73
CA GLU A 71 24.02 31.17 6.14
C GLU A 71 23.16 31.93 7.18
N CYS A 72 23.75 32.96 7.79
CA CYS A 72 23.11 33.84 8.78
C CYS A 72 22.66 35.19 8.18
N SER A 73 22.71 35.35 6.85
CA SER A 73 22.26 36.55 6.14
C SER A 73 20.73 36.59 5.98
N GLY A 74 20.01 36.45 7.09
CA GLY A 74 18.65 37.00 7.18
C GLY A 74 18.78 38.51 7.21
N ASP A 75 18.30 39.20 6.19
CA ASP A 75 18.39 40.67 6.05
C ASP A 75 17.69 41.44 7.21
N ASP A 76 16.98 40.76 8.12
CA ASP A 76 16.32 41.34 9.28
C ASP A 76 16.32 40.40 10.52
N ALA A 77 16.24 40.97 11.72
CA ALA A 77 16.06 40.22 12.98
C ALA A 77 14.70 39.48 13.06
N GLU A 78 13.85 39.65 12.05
CA GLU A 78 12.50 39.07 11.94
C GLU A 78 12.46 37.77 11.13
N SER A 79 13.60 37.26 10.67
CA SER A 79 13.69 36.04 9.89
C SER A 79 14.66 35.01 10.50
N VAL A 80 14.41 33.75 10.17
CA VAL A 80 15.22 32.60 10.57
C VAL A 80 15.55 31.84 9.30
N PHE A 81 16.82 31.54 9.08
CA PHE A 81 17.24 30.72 7.96
C PHE A 81 17.16 29.25 8.36
N VAL A 82 16.47 28.45 7.56
CA VAL A 82 16.28 27.03 7.85
C VAL A 82 16.81 26.22 6.69
N THR A 83 17.61 25.21 7.00
CA THR A 83 18.13 24.24 6.07
C THR A 83 17.65 22.86 6.48
N ILE A 84 17.02 22.13 5.56
CA ILE A 84 16.68 20.72 5.70
C ILE A 84 17.64 19.94 4.80
N ASN A 85 18.44 19.08 5.41
CA ASN A 85 19.48 18.30 4.73
C ASN A 85 19.32 16.81 5.01
N SER A 86 19.49 16.00 3.96
CA SER A 86 19.49 14.55 4.01
C SER A 86 20.86 14.06 3.55
N PRO A 87 21.85 13.97 4.46
CA PRO A 87 23.26 13.79 4.12
C PRO A 87 23.61 12.39 3.62
N ASP A 88 22.76 11.39 3.87
CA ASP A 88 23.09 9.99 3.60
C ASP A 88 23.06 9.68 2.10
N THR A 89 21.89 9.32 1.58
CA THR A 89 21.76 8.68 0.26
C THR A 89 21.15 9.59 -0.80
N SER A 90 20.32 10.54 -0.39
CA SER A 90 19.65 11.43 -1.34
C SER A 90 20.45 12.71 -1.66
N ASN A 91 21.38 13.15 -0.79
CA ASN A 91 22.09 14.43 -0.90
C ASN A 91 21.12 15.60 -1.19
N VAL A 92 19.92 15.55 -0.59
CA VAL A 92 18.87 16.53 -0.82
C VAL A 92 18.99 17.62 0.23
N GLN A 93 19.24 18.83 -0.25
CA GLN A 93 19.22 20.03 0.56
C GLN A 93 18.13 21.00 0.06
N VAL A 94 17.34 21.50 1.00
CA VAL A 94 16.41 22.59 0.78
C VAL A 94 16.59 23.61 1.89
N SER A 95 16.87 24.84 1.51
CA SER A 95 16.97 25.96 2.43
C SER A 95 15.97 27.05 2.08
N GLY A 96 15.59 27.83 3.08
CA GLY A 96 14.70 28.96 2.91
C GLY A 96 14.68 29.89 4.13
N LEU A 97 14.35 31.15 3.87
CA LEU A 97 14.08 32.13 4.92
C LEU A 97 12.65 31.94 5.44
N ILE A 98 12.49 31.85 6.75
CA ILE A 98 11.20 31.82 7.44
C ILE A 98 11.03 33.12 8.20
N ARG A 99 10.01 33.90 7.83
CA ARG A 99 9.67 35.18 8.45
C ARG A 99 8.75 34.92 9.65
N LYS A 100 9.06 35.57 10.78
CA LYS A 100 8.33 35.46 12.06
C LYS A 100 6.90 36.01 12.03
N ARG A 101 6.44 36.54 10.89
CA ARG A 101 5.13 37.19 10.73
C ARG A 101 3.99 36.17 10.60
N THR A 102 2.76 36.64 10.42
CA THR A 102 1.45 35.94 10.49
C THR A 102 1.26 34.68 9.62
N LYS A 103 2.29 34.21 8.91
CA LYS A 103 2.25 33.03 8.03
C LYS A 103 3.39 32.02 8.31
N LEU A 104 3.95 32.04 9.52
CA LEU A 104 5.02 31.14 9.95
C LEU A 104 4.77 29.67 9.57
N GLU A 105 3.62 29.11 9.96
CA GLU A 105 3.30 27.70 9.70
C GLU A 105 3.26 27.36 8.21
N LYS A 106 2.76 28.30 7.39
CA LYS A 106 2.70 28.15 5.93
C LYS A 106 4.09 28.15 5.30
N GLU A 107 5.00 28.98 5.79
CA GLU A 107 6.38 29.03 5.28
C GLU A 107 7.16 27.78 5.68
N VAL A 108 7.02 27.30 6.94
CA VAL A 108 7.59 26.03 7.39
C VAL A 108 7.09 24.88 6.51
N GLN A 109 5.77 24.72 6.35
CA GLN A 109 5.23 23.61 5.57
C GLN A 109 5.60 23.67 4.09
N LYS A 110 5.67 24.86 3.50
CA LYS A 110 6.16 25.02 2.11
C LYS A 110 7.61 24.55 1.96
N LEU A 111 8.46 24.83 2.96
CA LEU A 111 9.83 24.35 2.98
C LEU A 111 9.90 22.82 3.02
N PHE A 112 9.10 22.20 3.89
CA PHE A 112 9.01 20.73 4.02
C PHE A 112 8.37 20.05 2.80
N ALA A 113 7.34 20.65 2.19
CA ALA A 113 6.75 20.17 0.95
C ALA A 113 7.79 20.16 -0.18
N LYS A 114 8.57 21.24 -0.32
CA LYS A 114 9.66 21.32 -1.29
C LYS A 114 10.78 20.30 -1.00
N PHE A 115 11.12 20.09 0.26
CA PHE A 115 12.07 19.05 0.67
C PHE A 115 11.57 17.65 0.29
N SER A 116 10.32 17.31 0.64
CA SER A 116 9.71 16.04 0.27
C SER A 116 9.62 15.85 -1.25
N GLY A 117 9.20 16.90 -1.96
CA GLY A 117 9.21 17.03 -3.42
C GLY A 117 10.54 16.59 -4.03
N LYS A 118 11.63 17.27 -3.64
CA LYS A 118 12.98 16.94 -4.11
C LYS A 118 13.43 15.54 -3.69
N ARG A 119 13.15 15.14 -2.45
CA ARG A 119 13.59 13.85 -1.92
C ARG A 119 12.96 12.69 -2.68
N LEU A 120 11.64 12.70 -2.84
CA LEU A 120 10.95 11.65 -3.56
C LEU A 120 11.22 11.71 -5.07
N ALA A 121 11.38 12.90 -5.66
CA ALA A 121 11.88 13.00 -7.04
C ALA A 121 13.25 12.30 -7.19
N ARG A 122 14.18 12.53 -6.26
CA ARG A 122 15.48 11.86 -6.26
C ARG A 122 15.37 10.35 -6.10
N ARG A 123 14.55 9.86 -5.16
CA ARG A 123 14.27 8.42 -4.99
C ARG A 123 13.69 7.79 -6.25
N SER A 124 12.85 8.51 -6.99
CA SER A 124 12.27 8.02 -8.26
C SER A 124 13.32 7.83 -9.37
N GLU A 125 14.49 8.44 -9.23
CA GLU A 125 15.62 8.36 -10.16
C GLU A 125 16.69 7.36 -9.71
N GLU A 126 16.60 6.86 -8.48
CA GLU A 126 17.55 5.89 -7.95
C GLU A 126 17.40 4.55 -8.66
N THR A 127 18.50 4.12 -9.27
CA THR A 127 18.66 2.76 -9.77
C THR A 127 19.05 1.85 -8.62
N ASP A 128 18.61 0.58 -8.68
CA ASP A 128 18.98 -0.40 -7.67
C ASP A 128 20.49 -0.61 -7.62
N ASN A 129 21.06 -0.26 -6.47
CA ASN A 129 22.47 -0.46 -6.13
C ASN A 129 22.66 -1.57 -5.09
N ILE A 130 21.57 -2.21 -4.66
CA ILE A 130 21.60 -3.29 -3.68
C ILE A 130 21.69 -4.61 -4.43
N GLU A 131 22.76 -5.36 -4.17
CA GLU A 131 22.94 -6.71 -4.66
C GLU A 131 22.12 -7.69 -3.80
N TRP A 132 20.79 -7.62 -3.89
CA TRP A 132 19.86 -8.44 -3.12
C TRP A 132 20.17 -9.94 -3.22
N TRP A 133 20.71 -10.38 -4.35
CA TRP A 133 21.11 -11.75 -4.63
C TRP A 133 22.29 -12.25 -3.79
N ASN A 134 23.03 -11.37 -3.12
CA ASN A 134 24.10 -11.79 -2.21
C ASN A 134 23.55 -12.47 -0.95
N TYR A 135 22.28 -12.25 -0.62
CA TYR A 135 21.63 -12.96 0.47
C TYR A 135 21.38 -14.42 0.10
N ARG A 136 22.12 -15.32 0.75
CA ARG A 136 21.94 -16.76 0.59
C ARG A 136 20.76 -17.23 1.43
N LEU A 137 19.59 -17.33 0.81
CA LEU A 137 18.44 -17.98 1.41
C LEU A 137 18.50 -19.50 1.18
N ALA A 138 17.86 -20.27 2.05
CA ALA A 138 17.98 -21.71 2.15
C ALA A 138 16.79 -22.47 1.53
N ALA A 139 16.09 -21.83 0.59
CA ALA A 139 14.92 -22.42 -0.05
C ALA A 139 15.26 -23.81 -0.64
N PRO A 140 14.40 -24.83 -0.46
CA PRO A 140 14.61 -26.15 -1.03
C PRO A 140 14.75 -26.12 -2.57
N ALA A 141 15.99 -26.23 -3.06
CA ALA A 141 16.30 -26.10 -4.48
C ALA A 141 16.32 -27.43 -5.22
N VAL A 142 15.78 -27.43 -6.44
CA VAL A 142 15.91 -28.52 -7.40
C VAL A 142 17.35 -28.55 -7.92
N LYS A 143 17.97 -29.74 -7.86
CA LYS A 143 19.29 -30.05 -8.44
C LYS A 143 19.19 -30.90 -9.70
N HIS A 144 18.12 -31.69 -9.81
CA HIS A 144 17.87 -32.59 -10.94
C HIS A 144 16.35 -32.73 -11.16
N LEU A 145 15.97 -33.01 -12.41
CA LEU A 145 14.58 -33.08 -12.87
C LEU A 145 13.70 -34.04 -12.05
N GLU A 146 14.26 -35.16 -11.57
CA GLU A 146 13.52 -36.16 -10.79
C GLU A 146 12.98 -35.59 -9.47
N GLN A 147 13.62 -34.56 -8.91
CA GLN A 147 13.12 -33.91 -7.69
C GLN A 147 11.86 -33.10 -7.96
N LEU A 148 11.82 -32.38 -9.09
CA LEU A 148 10.64 -31.65 -9.53
C LEU A 148 9.50 -32.62 -9.87
N GLU A 149 9.79 -33.71 -10.58
CA GLU A 149 8.77 -34.74 -10.88
C GLU A 149 8.20 -35.37 -9.61
N LYS A 150 9.05 -35.66 -8.61
CA LYS A 150 8.58 -36.15 -7.30
C LYS A 150 7.71 -35.12 -6.57
N LEU A 151 8.05 -33.83 -6.64
CA LEU A 151 7.22 -32.76 -6.08
C LEU A 151 5.86 -32.70 -6.76
N ILE A 152 5.83 -32.77 -8.10
CA ILE A 152 4.59 -32.77 -8.89
C ILE A 152 3.77 -34.02 -8.58
N GLN A 153 4.37 -35.20 -8.44
CA GLN A 153 3.64 -36.41 -8.08
C GLN A 153 3.04 -36.34 -6.67
N LYS A 154 3.72 -35.70 -5.72
CA LYS A 154 3.15 -35.43 -4.39
C LYS A 154 1.92 -34.52 -4.44
N SER A 155 1.71 -33.80 -5.55
CA SER A 155 0.50 -32.97 -5.70
C SER A 155 -0.82 -33.74 -5.80
N ASN A 156 -0.76 -35.08 -5.87
CA ASN A 156 -1.92 -35.94 -5.72
C ASN A 156 -2.49 -35.96 -4.29
N GLU A 157 -1.69 -35.57 -3.28
CA GLU A 157 -2.12 -35.59 -1.86
C GLU A 157 -2.47 -34.19 -1.34
N LYS A 158 -1.80 -33.15 -1.85
CA LYS A 158 -1.94 -31.75 -1.44
C LYS A 158 -1.35 -30.83 -2.50
N ILE A 159 -1.78 -29.58 -2.58
CA ILE A 159 -1.21 -28.62 -3.54
C ILE A 159 0.29 -28.43 -3.28
N THR A 160 1.09 -28.41 -4.35
CA THR A 160 2.54 -28.16 -4.30
C THR A 160 2.92 -26.98 -5.19
N PHE A 161 4.05 -26.34 -4.91
CA PHE A 161 4.47 -25.10 -5.57
C PHE A 161 5.87 -25.24 -6.16
N ALA A 162 6.09 -24.72 -7.38
CA ALA A 162 7.42 -24.54 -7.94
C ALA A 162 7.63 -23.09 -8.34
N LEU A 163 8.70 -22.48 -7.81
CA LEU A 163 9.16 -21.16 -8.23
C LEU A 163 10.33 -21.32 -9.21
N TYR A 164 10.17 -20.83 -10.43
CA TYR A 164 11.21 -20.72 -11.43
C TYR A 164 11.75 -19.30 -11.42
N TYR A 165 13.04 -19.12 -11.22
CA TYR A 165 13.64 -17.79 -11.05
C TYR A 165 15.05 -17.72 -11.63
N HIS A 166 15.54 -16.50 -11.88
CA HIS A 166 16.96 -16.22 -12.06
C HIS A 166 17.52 -15.55 -10.80
N PRO A 167 18.80 -15.75 -10.44
CA PRO A 167 19.36 -15.15 -9.22
C PRO A 167 19.31 -13.61 -9.21
N GLU A 168 19.32 -12.98 -10.38
CA GLU A 168 19.39 -11.53 -10.53
C GLU A 168 17.99 -10.89 -10.64
N GLY A 169 17.91 -9.62 -10.21
CA GLY A 169 16.71 -8.80 -10.34
C GLY A 169 15.79 -8.84 -9.12
N TYR A 170 15.16 -7.70 -8.85
CA TYR A 170 14.29 -7.52 -7.68
C TYR A 170 13.13 -8.52 -7.67
N GLU A 171 12.42 -8.67 -8.79
CA GLU A 171 11.24 -9.52 -8.87
C GLU A 171 11.59 -10.97 -8.51
N ASN A 172 12.69 -11.49 -9.07
CA ASN A 172 13.15 -12.83 -8.76
C ASN A 172 13.49 -12.99 -7.27
N PHE A 173 14.22 -12.02 -6.71
CA PHE A 173 14.58 -12.07 -5.29
C PHE A 173 13.36 -11.97 -4.37
N ALA A 174 12.38 -11.10 -4.68
CA ALA A 174 11.14 -10.99 -3.93
C ALA A 174 10.36 -12.30 -3.90
N ALA A 175 10.22 -12.96 -5.06
CA ALA A 175 9.59 -14.28 -5.13
C ALA A 175 10.39 -15.35 -4.38
N TYR A 176 11.71 -15.33 -4.52
CA TYR A 176 12.62 -16.26 -3.85
C TYR A 176 12.59 -16.11 -2.32
N TYR A 177 12.51 -14.88 -1.81
CA TYR A 177 12.37 -14.57 -0.40
C TYR A 177 11.14 -15.21 0.23
N VAL A 178 9.99 -15.06 -0.43
CA VAL A 178 8.73 -15.67 0.02
C VAL A 178 8.79 -17.19 -0.06
N ALA A 179 9.36 -17.72 -1.15
CA ALA A 179 9.52 -19.17 -1.32
C ALA A 179 10.43 -19.76 -0.22
N ASP A 180 11.53 -19.11 0.13
CA ASP A 180 12.36 -19.53 1.27
C ASP A 180 11.57 -19.56 2.57
N GLU A 181 10.87 -18.48 2.91
CA GLU A 181 10.08 -18.41 4.14
C GLU A 181 9.04 -19.54 4.22
N LEU A 182 8.23 -19.71 3.18
CA LEU A 182 7.11 -20.65 3.20
C LEU A 182 7.54 -22.10 2.97
N PHE A 183 8.53 -22.35 2.11
CA PHE A 183 8.94 -23.72 1.78
C PHE A 183 9.88 -24.31 2.84
N SER A 184 10.80 -23.50 3.38
CA SER A 184 11.74 -23.95 4.43
C SER A 184 11.03 -24.18 5.77
N SER A 185 10.02 -23.38 6.10
CA SER A 185 9.19 -23.58 7.32
C SER A 185 8.19 -24.74 7.20
N GLY A 186 7.93 -25.22 5.98
CA GLY A 186 6.90 -26.21 5.69
C GLY A 186 5.47 -25.66 5.69
N ALA A 187 5.30 -24.34 5.80
CA ALA A 187 3.99 -23.67 5.66
C ALA A 187 3.39 -23.90 4.26
N ALA A 188 4.22 -24.03 3.24
CA ALA A 188 3.84 -24.50 1.91
C ALA A 188 4.79 -25.57 1.40
N TYR A 189 4.26 -26.54 0.65
CA TYR A 189 5.09 -27.60 0.07
C TYR A 189 5.58 -27.18 -1.31
N GLY A 190 6.84 -26.76 -1.42
CA GLY A 190 7.38 -26.31 -2.69
C GLY A 190 8.88 -26.46 -2.83
N LEU A 191 9.35 -26.25 -4.06
CA LEU A 191 10.77 -26.18 -4.41
C LEU A 191 11.02 -24.95 -5.29
N VAL A 192 12.28 -24.52 -5.34
CA VAL A 192 12.76 -23.48 -6.24
C VAL A 192 13.61 -24.09 -7.36
N VAL A 193 13.55 -23.50 -8.56
CA VAL A 193 14.32 -23.88 -9.74
C VAL A 193 15.07 -22.66 -10.24
N ASP A 194 16.40 -22.69 -10.12
CA ASP A 194 17.28 -21.66 -10.65
C ASP A 194 17.49 -21.89 -12.15
N CYS A 195 16.80 -21.10 -13.00
CA CYS A 195 16.85 -21.24 -14.45
C CYS A 195 18.21 -20.89 -15.06
N SER A 196 19.11 -20.22 -14.31
CA SER A 196 20.50 -20.01 -14.76
C SER A 196 21.34 -21.28 -14.68
N LYS A 197 20.95 -22.23 -13.81
CA LYS A 197 21.64 -23.52 -13.62
C LYS A 197 20.90 -24.67 -14.28
N GLU A 198 19.57 -24.66 -14.20
CA GLU A 198 18.68 -25.74 -14.62
C GLU A 198 17.86 -25.36 -15.87
N GLU A 199 18.53 -24.80 -16.88
CA GLU A 199 17.89 -24.29 -18.11
C GLU A 199 17.02 -25.36 -18.81
N THR A 200 17.43 -26.63 -18.75
CA THR A 200 16.69 -27.75 -19.34
C THR A 200 15.35 -27.98 -18.67
N ILE A 201 15.27 -27.82 -17.35
CA ILE A 201 14.02 -27.92 -16.58
C ILE A 201 13.10 -26.75 -16.96
N CYS A 202 13.62 -25.52 -16.99
CA CYS A 202 12.83 -24.34 -17.33
C CYS A 202 12.31 -24.37 -18.78
N LYS A 203 13.11 -24.86 -19.73
CA LYS A 203 12.67 -25.09 -21.13
C LYS A 203 11.56 -26.13 -21.22
N ARG A 204 11.69 -27.26 -20.51
CA ARG A 204 10.67 -28.33 -20.48
C ARG A 204 9.33 -27.80 -19.96
N GLU A 205 9.37 -27.02 -18.89
CA GLU A 205 8.18 -26.47 -18.23
C GLU A 205 7.65 -25.20 -18.92
N SER A 206 8.19 -24.86 -20.11
CA SER A 206 7.78 -23.71 -20.92
C SER A 206 7.79 -22.40 -20.12
N ILE A 207 8.89 -22.16 -19.42
CA ILE A 207 9.13 -20.94 -18.66
C ILE A 207 9.76 -19.90 -19.57
N GLU A 208 8.94 -18.95 -20.04
CA GLU A 208 9.37 -17.87 -20.94
C GLU A 208 9.88 -16.63 -20.18
N THR A 209 9.34 -16.39 -18.98
CA THR A 209 9.65 -15.23 -18.15
C THR A 209 9.93 -15.66 -16.73
N THR A 210 10.85 -14.99 -16.06
CA THR A 210 11.14 -15.20 -14.63
C THR A 210 10.98 -13.90 -13.84
N PRO A 211 10.51 -13.98 -12.60
CA PRO A 211 10.11 -15.20 -11.92
C PRO A 211 8.75 -15.73 -12.41
N THR A 212 8.56 -17.04 -12.34
CA THR A 212 7.28 -17.72 -12.59
C THR A 212 6.99 -18.66 -11.43
N LEU A 213 5.86 -18.44 -10.75
CA LEU A 213 5.38 -19.31 -9.69
C LEU A 213 4.21 -20.16 -10.19
N ILE A 214 4.28 -21.46 -9.99
CA ILE A 214 3.27 -22.42 -10.43
C ILE A 214 2.81 -23.27 -9.26
N ALA A 215 1.49 -23.39 -9.09
CA ALA A 215 0.85 -24.38 -8.24
C ALA A 215 0.49 -25.63 -9.04
N TYR A 216 0.73 -26.80 -8.46
CA TYR A 216 0.38 -28.10 -9.00
C TYR A 216 -0.64 -28.79 -8.11
N GLU A 217 -1.60 -29.45 -8.74
CA GLU A 217 -2.63 -30.25 -8.09
C GLU A 217 -2.90 -31.48 -8.97
N ASN A 218 -3.06 -32.65 -8.38
CA ASN A 218 -3.33 -33.91 -9.10
C ASN A 218 -2.30 -34.21 -10.20
N ALA A 219 -1.01 -34.01 -9.89
CA ALA A 219 0.14 -34.19 -10.77
C ALA A 219 0.11 -33.36 -12.07
N LYS A 220 -0.62 -32.24 -12.06
CA LYS A 220 -0.73 -31.32 -13.21
C LYS A 220 -0.55 -29.88 -12.76
N GLN A 221 -0.11 -29.04 -13.68
CA GLN A 221 -0.15 -27.60 -13.47
C GLN A 221 -1.60 -27.19 -13.22
N TYR A 222 -1.83 -26.57 -12.06
CA TYR A 222 -3.14 -26.13 -11.62
C TYR A 222 -3.35 -24.64 -11.92
N LYS A 223 -2.49 -23.77 -11.38
CA LYS A 223 -2.54 -22.33 -11.63
C LYS A 223 -1.15 -21.71 -11.66
N ARG A 224 -0.97 -20.70 -12.51
CA ARG A 224 0.24 -19.87 -12.58
C ARG A 224 -0.06 -18.52 -11.95
N TYR A 225 0.87 -18.00 -11.16
CA TYR A 225 0.79 -16.63 -10.63
C TYR A 225 0.84 -15.62 -11.78
N SER A 226 -0.14 -14.73 -11.85
CA SER A 226 -0.30 -13.76 -12.97
C SER A 226 -0.30 -12.30 -12.53
N LEU A 227 -0.17 -12.03 -11.24
CA LEU A 227 -0.17 -10.66 -10.70
C LEU A 227 1.25 -10.06 -10.73
N GLU A 228 1.35 -8.78 -10.43
CA GLU A 228 2.64 -8.11 -10.29
C GLU A 228 3.45 -8.74 -9.13
N ILE A 229 4.72 -9.05 -9.39
CA ILE A 229 5.59 -9.77 -8.46
C ILE A 229 5.93 -8.90 -7.24
N ASP A 230 5.18 -9.08 -6.16
CA ASP A 230 5.39 -8.47 -4.85
C ASP A 230 5.48 -9.56 -3.77
N ALA A 231 6.34 -9.38 -2.76
CA ALA A 231 6.48 -10.36 -1.70
C ALA A 231 5.14 -10.61 -0.95
N VAL A 232 4.39 -9.54 -0.65
CA VAL A 232 3.09 -9.66 0.04
C VAL A 232 2.09 -10.37 -0.86
N SER A 233 1.99 -9.97 -2.13
CA SER A 233 1.03 -10.55 -3.06
C SER A 233 1.34 -12.02 -3.41
N ILE A 234 2.60 -12.42 -3.46
CA ILE A 234 2.98 -13.83 -3.66
C ILE A 234 2.63 -14.67 -2.43
N HIS A 235 2.98 -14.17 -1.24
CA HIS A 235 2.68 -14.82 0.01
C HIS A 235 1.17 -15.06 0.17
N ASP A 236 0.37 -14.01 -0.08
CA ASP A 236 -1.08 -14.08 -0.03
C ASP A 236 -1.65 -15.04 -1.07
N TRP A 237 -1.11 -15.05 -2.28
CA TRP A 237 -1.56 -15.97 -3.33
C TRP A 237 -1.28 -17.43 -2.97
N ILE A 238 -0.09 -17.75 -2.44
CA ILE A 238 0.22 -19.12 -1.97
C ILE A 238 -0.78 -19.54 -0.89
N LYS A 239 -0.98 -18.69 0.13
CA LYS A 239 -1.94 -18.96 1.21
C LYS A 239 -3.37 -19.12 0.68
N THR A 240 -3.76 -18.33 -0.32
CA THR A 240 -5.10 -18.41 -0.95
C THR A 240 -5.27 -19.71 -1.72
N ILE A 241 -4.28 -20.12 -2.52
CA ILE A 241 -4.31 -21.37 -3.28
C ILE A 241 -4.39 -22.59 -2.35
N GLN A 242 -3.82 -22.52 -1.14
CA GLN A 242 -3.93 -23.59 -0.16
C GLN A 242 -5.34 -23.71 0.46
N GLN A 243 -6.20 -22.70 0.31
CA GLN A 243 -7.59 -22.76 0.74
C GLN A 243 -8.45 -23.55 -0.27
N PRO A 244 -9.65 -24.00 0.12
CA PRO A 244 -10.62 -24.52 -0.83
C PRO A 244 -11.02 -23.45 -1.86
N ILE A 245 -11.26 -23.86 -3.11
CA ILE A 245 -11.77 -23.00 -4.19
C ILE A 245 -12.99 -22.17 -3.75
N ILE A 246 -13.87 -22.79 -2.97
CA ILE A 246 -14.97 -22.11 -2.28
C ILE A 246 -14.93 -22.56 -0.82
N THR A 247 -14.65 -21.63 0.08
CA THR A 247 -14.71 -21.91 1.53
C THR A 247 -16.17 -21.91 1.98
N LYS A 248 -16.61 -23.03 2.57
CA LYS A 248 -17.98 -23.17 3.06
C LYS A 248 -18.08 -22.58 4.46
N LEU A 249 -18.95 -21.59 4.61
CA LEU A 249 -19.20 -20.92 5.88
C LEU A 249 -20.41 -21.52 6.58
N THR A 250 -20.38 -21.45 7.90
CA THR A 250 -21.52 -21.57 8.79
C THR A 250 -22.01 -20.18 9.19
N GLU A 251 -23.23 -20.05 9.71
CA GLU A 251 -23.79 -18.74 10.09
C GLU A 251 -22.92 -18.02 11.14
N ASP A 252 -22.33 -18.74 12.08
CA ASP A 252 -21.44 -18.22 13.12
C ASP A 252 -20.08 -17.77 12.57
N ALA A 253 -19.65 -18.27 11.40
CA ALA A 253 -18.42 -17.84 10.75
C ALA A 253 -18.56 -16.51 10.00
N VAL A 254 -19.77 -16.15 9.56
CA VAL A 254 -20.01 -14.96 8.73
C VAL A 254 -19.50 -13.67 9.36
N PRO A 255 -19.73 -13.36 10.65
CA PRO A 255 -19.22 -12.14 11.26
C PRO A 255 -17.69 -11.99 11.18
N TYR A 256 -16.93 -13.09 11.31
CA TYR A 256 -15.47 -13.06 11.22
C TYR A 256 -15.00 -12.75 9.79
N TYR A 257 -15.61 -13.39 8.79
CA TYR A 257 -15.30 -13.13 7.38
C TYR A 257 -15.71 -11.73 6.92
N ARG A 258 -16.78 -11.16 7.50
CA ARG A 258 -17.16 -9.76 7.27
C ARG A 258 -16.12 -8.76 7.75
N GLU A 259 -15.36 -9.11 8.78
CA GLU A 259 -14.24 -8.31 9.29
C GLU A 259 -12.90 -8.72 8.65
N GLY A 260 -12.92 -9.54 7.60
CA GLY A 260 -11.72 -9.93 6.85
C GLY A 260 -10.83 -10.93 7.57
N ALA A 261 -11.26 -11.47 8.70
CA ALA A 261 -10.50 -12.44 9.48
C ALA A 261 -10.61 -13.83 8.83
N ILE A 262 -9.67 -14.14 7.94
CA ILE A 262 -9.61 -15.44 7.26
C ILE A 262 -8.60 -16.35 7.96
N PRO A 263 -8.98 -17.60 8.30
CA PRO A 263 -8.05 -18.57 8.87
C PRO A 263 -6.79 -18.75 8.02
N GLY A 264 -5.61 -18.68 8.66
CA GLY A 264 -4.30 -18.80 8.01
C GLY A 264 -3.70 -17.46 7.56
N PHE A 265 -4.43 -16.36 7.66
CA PHE A 265 -3.94 -15.00 7.42
C PHE A 265 -3.73 -14.26 8.73
N ASP A 266 -2.64 -13.51 8.80
CA ASP A 266 -2.23 -12.78 10.00
C ASP A 266 -2.89 -11.39 10.08
N GLU A 267 -3.36 -10.88 8.94
CA GLU A 267 -4.00 -9.57 8.81
C GLU A 267 -5.39 -9.69 8.16
N PRO A 268 -6.34 -8.80 8.53
CA PRO A 268 -7.61 -8.69 7.85
C PRO A 268 -7.45 -8.50 6.34
N ARG A 269 -8.29 -9.19 5.57
CA ARG A 269 -8.26 -9.09 4.11
C ARG A 269 -8.98 -7.84 3.62
N PRO A 270 -8.42 -7.16 2.60
CA PRO A 270 -9.01 -5.93 2.07
C PRO A 270 -10.36 -6.19 1.38
N SER A 271 -10.57 -7.41 0.87
CA SER A 271 -11.82 -7.82 0.25
C SER A 271 -12.07 -9.32 0.49
N VAL A 272 -13.33 -9.67 0.77
CA VAL A 272 -13.79 -11.06 0.93
C VAL A 272 -15.13 -11.21 0.22
N ILE A 273 -15.26 -12.23 -0.62
CA ILE A 273 -16.50 -12.46 -1.35
C ILE A 273 -17.31 -13.55 -0.65
N ILE A 274 -18.57 -13.25 -0.35
CA ILE A 274 -19.51 -14.19 0.25
C ILE A 274 -20.71 -14.36 -0.67
N PHE A 275 -20.92 -15.59 -1.14
CA PHE A 275 -22.11 -15.96 -1.90
C PHE A 275 -23.16 -16.58 -0.96
N PHE A 276 -24.33 -15.96 -0.89
CA PHE A 276 -25.47 -16.43 -0.11
C PHE A 276 -26.50 -17.04 -1.05
N ALA A 277 -26.92 -18.29 -0.80
CA ALA A 277 -28.03 -18.89 -1.54
C ALA A 277 -28.75 -19.96 -0.73
N SER A 278 -30.03 -20.19 -1.01
CA SER A 278 -30.79 -21.25 -0.34
C SER A 278 -30.44 -22.66 -0.80
N THR A 279 -29.86 -22.79 -1.99
CA THR A 279 -29.57 -24.08 -2.62
C THR A 279 -28.42 -24.00 -3.61
N ARG A 280 -27.67 -25.10 -3.71
CA ARG A 280 -26.62 -25.31 -4.74
C ARG A 280 -27.19 -25.74 -6.11
N LYS A 281 -28.51 -25.90 -6.23
CA LYS A 281 -29.14 -26.42 -7.46
C LYS A 281 -29.45 -25.34 -8.51
N SER A 282 -29.36 -24.06 -8.15
CA SER A 282 -29.68 -22.95 -9.07
C SER A 282 -28.62 -22.79 -10.16
N ASP A 283 -29.02 -22.24 -11.30
CA ASP A 283 -28.07 -21.89 -12.37
C ASP A 283 -27.11 -20.77 -11.94
N VAL A 284 -27.58 -19.85 -11.08
CA VAL A 284 -26.72 -18.84 -10.43
C VAL A 284 -25.57 -19.51 -9.66
N TYR A 285 -25.84 -20.55 -8.87
CA TYR A 285 -24.77 -21.27 -8.17
C TYR A 285 -23.80 -21.96 -9.13
N LYS A 286 -24.29 -22.50 -10.26
CA LYS A 286 -23.40 -23.07 -11.28
C LYS A 286 -22.46 -22.01 -11.87
N ASN A 287 -22.97 -20.80 -12.13
CA ASN A 287 -22.17 -19.67 -12.57
C ASN A 287 -21.14 -19.29 -11.51
N TYR A 288 -21.55 -19.18 -10.24
CA TYR A 288 -20.63 -18.85 -9.14
C TYR A 288 -19.55 -19.92 -8.98
N LYS A 289 -19.91 -21.20 -9.08
CA LYS A 289 -18.95 -22.30 -9.00
C LYS A 289 -17.94 -22.30 -10.15
N ARG A 290 -18.39 -21.94 -11.36
CA ARG A 290 -17.50 -21.75 -12.51
C ARG A 290 -16.56 -20.58 -12.26
N PHE A 291 -17.11 -19.42 -11.90
CA PHE A 291 -16.39 -18.22 -11.55
C PHE A 291 -15.30 -18.51 -10.50
N ALA A 292 -15.66 -19.20 -9.42
CA ALA A 292 -14.74 -19.49 -8.34
C ALA A 292 -13.56 -20.37 -8.73
N ARG A 293 -13.78 -21.33 -9.64
CA ARG A 293 -12.70 -22.18 -10.15
C ARG A 293 -11.71 -21.39 -11.01
N GLU A 294 -12.21 -20.52 -11.87
CA GLU A 294 -11.37 -19.72 -12.77
C GLU A 294 -10.58 -18.66 -11.98
N HIS A 295 -11.18 -18.10 -10.93
CA HIS A 295 -10.58 -17.06 -10.09
C HIS A 295 -9.97 -17.53 -8.76
N HIS A 296 -9.81 -18.83 -8.55
CA HIS A 296 -9.19 -19.36 -7.33
C HIS A 296 -7.76 -18.84 -7.19
N GLY A 297 -7.38 -18.25 -6.05
CA GLY A 297 -6.07 -17.61 -5.88
C GLY A 297 -6.07 -16.10 -6.17
N ASP A 298 -7.06 -15.59 -6.93
CA ASP A 298 -7.19 -14.16 -7.18
C ASP A 298 -8.03 -13.49 -6.10
N TYR A 299 -9.02 -14.22 -5.56
CA TYR A 299 -9.94 -13.74 -4.53
C TYR A 299 -10.22 -14.81 -3.47
N HIS A 300 -10.61 -14.36 -2.28
CA HIS A 300 -11.19 -15.21 -1.24
C HIS A 300 -12.68 -15.39 -1.48
N LEU A 301 -13.04 -16.55 -2.05
CA LEU A 301 -14.41 -16.88 -2.43
C LEU A 301 -15.01 -17.84 -1.43
N THR A 302 -16.16 -17.45 -0.86
CA THR A 302 -16.83 -18.19 0.20
C THR A 302 -18.31 -18.41 -0.10
N GLU A 303 -18.94 -19.40 0.52
CA GLU A 303 -20.38 -19.62 0.38
C GLU A 303 -21.05 -19.85 1.73
N LEU A 304 -22.26 -19.29 1.90
CA LEU A 304 -23.22 -19.75 2.89
C LEU A 304 -24.44 -20.29 2.14
N ILE A 305 -24.69 -21.59 2.30
CA ILE A 305 -25.87 -22.25 1.72
C ILE A 305 -26.82 -22.65 2.85
N ASP A 306 -27.91 -21.91 3.01
CA ASP A 306 -28.91 -22.14 4.04
C ASP A 306 -30.32 -21.81 3.55
N THR A 307 -31.28 -22.71 3.77
CA THR A 307 -32.69 -22.52 3.36
C THR A 307 -33.36 -21.29 4.00
N GLY A 308 -32.89 -20.86 5.18
CA GLY A 308 -33.32 -19.66 5.87
C GLY A 308 -32.96 -18.37 5.13
N ILE A 309 -32.02 -18.42 4.17
CA ILE A 309 -31.68 -17.26 3.32
C ILE A 309 -32.90 -16.76 2.55
N GLU A 310 -33.82 -17.64 2.14
CA GLU A 310 -35.05 -17.26 1.42
C GLU A 310 -35.94 -16.29 2.23
N LYS A 311 -35.78 -16.26 3.57
CA LYS A 311 -36.54 -15.39 4.45
C LYS A 311 -36.09 -13.93 4.39
N TRP A 312 -34.84 -13.66 4.04
CA TRP A 312 -34.26 -12.31 4.04
C TRP A 312 -33.64 -11.90 2.71
N ALA A 313 -33.25 -12.84 1.87
CA ALA A 313 -32.87 -12.63 0.48
C ALA A 313 -33.80 -13.48 -0.41
N HIS A 314 -34.71 -12.81 -1.12
CA HIS A 314 -35.65 -13.47 -2.04
C HIS A 314 -34.95 -14.13 -3.24
N GLN A 315 -33.66 -13.87 -3.44
CA GLN A 315 -32.78 -14.40 -4.48
C GLN A 315 -31.37 -14.61 -3.92
N PRO A 316 -30.51 -15.42 -4.57
CA PRO A 316 -29.09 -15.48 -4.21
C PRO A 316 -28.44 -14.09 -4.18
N ALA A 317 -27.47 -13.89 -3.29
CA ALA A 317 -26.75 -12.64 -3.15
C ALA A 317 -25.24 -12.87 -3.28
N PHE A 318 -24.59 -12.07 -4.13
CA PHE A 318 -23.14 -12.08 -4.29
C PHE A 318 -22.58 -10.82 -3.64
N VAL A 319 -21.90 -10.99 -2.50
CA VAL A 319 -21.54 -9.87 -1.62
C VAL A 319 -20.03 -9.72 -1.59
N ALA A 320 -19.54 -8.51 -1.86
CA ALA A 320 -18.16 -8.13 -1.62
C ALA A 320 -18.07 -7.40 -0.27
N MET A 321 -17.50 -8.07 0.72
CA MET A 321 -17.17 -7.46 2.01
C MET A 321 -15.89 -6.65 1.87
N LYS A 322 -15.88 -5.46 2.48
CA LYS A 322 -14.78 -4.50 2.47
C LYS A 322 -14.40 -4.14 3.91
N PRO A 323 -13.69 -5.03 4.62
CA PRO A 323 -13.49 -4.93 6.07
C PRO A 323 -12.74 -3.67 6.51
N LEU A 324 -11.85 -3.18 5.65
CA LEU A 324 -11.02 -2.02 5.90
C LEU A 324 -11.76 -0.70 5.63
N GLU A 325 -12.99 -0.73 5.10
CA GLU A 325 -13.81 0.47 4.92
C GLU A 325 -14.54 0.84 6.21
N THR A 326 -14.67 2.15 6.44
CA THR A 326 -15.32 2.70 7.63
C THR A 326 -16.80 3.00 7.42
N ILE A 327 -17.24 3.19 6.17
CA ILE A 327 -18.63 3.58 5.83
C ILE A 327 -19.43 2.42 5.25
N SER A 328 -19.07 1.93 4.06
CA SER A 328 -19.73 0.77 3.44
C SER A 328 -18.82 -0.45 3.54
N LYS A 329 -19.11 -1.31 4.52
CA LYS A 329 -18.38 -2.57 4.70
C LYS A 329 -18.82 -3.69 3.75
N ALA A 330 -19.84 -3.48 2.93
CA ALA A 330 -20.36 -4.50 2.05
C ALA A 330 -21.12 -3.91 0.87
N ASN A 331 -20.79 -4.38 -0.33
CA ASN A 331 -21.59 -4.16 -1.52
C ASN A 331 -22.25 -5.48 -1.90
N THR A 332 -23.50 -5.43 -2.36
CA THR A 332 -24.27 -6.63 -2.70
C THR A 332 -24.81 -6.56 -4.11
N HIS A 333 -24.61 -7.65 -4.85
CA HIS A 333 -25.19 -7.89 -6.17
C HIS A 333 -26.32 -8.92 -6.05
N TYR A 334 -27.56 -8.49 -6.34
CA TYR A 334 -28.77 -9.33 -6.21
C TYR A 334 -29.37 -9.75 -7.56
N GLU A 335 -29.21 -8.94 -8.60
CA GLU A 335 -29.95 -9.08 -9.86
C GLU A 335 -29.05 -9.63 -10.98
N ASP A 336 -29.59 -10.50 -11.84
CA ASP A 336 -28.91 -11.01 -13.02
C ASP A 336 -27.47 -11.53 -12.75
N ILE A 337 -27.30 -12.29 -11.66
CA ILE A 337 -26.01 -12.88 -11.24
C ILE A 337 -25.55 -13.95 -12.26
N THR A 338 -24.95 -13.44 -13.33
CA THR A 338 -24.26 -14.14 -14.41
C THR A 338 -22.77 -14.15 -14.14
N TYR A 339 -22.03 -15.00 -14.86
CA TYR A 339 -20.57 -15.03 -14.75
C TYR A 339 -19.96 -13.66 -15.03
N GLU A 340 -20.41 -13.01 -16.10
CA GLU A 340 -19.93 -11.71 -16.56
C GLU A 340 -20.23 -10.65 -15.49
N SER A 341 -21.47 -10.60 -14.98
CA SER A 341 -21.83 -9.66 -13.92
C SER A 341 -21.04 -9.86 -12.62
N MET A 342 -20.59 -11.09 -12.32
CA MET A 342 -19.77 -11.37 -11.13
C MET A 342 -18.34 -10.88 -11.31
N ALA A 343 -17.74 -11.10 -12.49
CA ALA A 343 -16.41 -10.58 -12.82
C ALA A 343 -16.40 -9.05 -12.77
N ASP A 344 -17.41 -8.46 -13.40
CA ASP A 344 -17.70 -7.05 -13.41
C ASP A 344 -17.82 -6.47 -11.98
N PHE A 345 -18.64 -7.11 -11.14
CA PHE A 345 -18.87 -6.69 -9.77
C PHE A 345 -17.63 -6.79 -8.90
N ILE A 346 -16.81 -7.85 -9.03
CA ILE A 346 -15.59 -7.97 -8.23
C ILE A 346 -14.53 -6.96 -8.65
N GLU A 347 -14.36 -6.72 -9.95
CA GLU A 347 -13.46 -5.67 -10.44
C GLU A 347 -13.84 -4.30 -9.86
N GLU A 348 -15.14 -4.02 -9.71
CA GLU A 348 -15.63 -2.81 -9.06
C GLU A 348 -15.32 -2.74 -7.56
N ASN A 349 -15.16 -3.89 -6.91
CA ASN A 349 -15.00 -4.01 -5.47
C ASN A 349 -13.59 -4.43 -5.03
N GLN A 350 -12.64 -4.47 -5.96
CA GLN A 350 -11.24 -4.80 -5.68
C GLN A 350 -10.49 -3.67 -4.95
N HIS A 351 -11.00 -2.44 -5.06
CA HIS A 351 -10.43 -1.25 -4.44
C HIS A 351 -11.34 -0.67 -3.36
N PRO A 352 -10.76 -0.04 -2.32
CA PRO A 352 -11.55 0.70 -1.36
C PRO A 352 -12.26 1.87 -2.06
N SER A 353 -13.44 2.22 -1.57
CA SER A 353 -14.22 3.37 -2.06
C SER A 353 -13.44 4.67 -1.92
N VAL A 354 -12.59 4.75 -0.88
CA VAL A 354 -11.67 5.88 -0.66
C VAL A 354 -10.25 5.35 -0.46
N HIS A 355 -9.31 5.84 -1.26
CA HIS A 355 -7.89 5.49 -1.16
C HIS A 355 -7.17 6.39 -0.14
N PRO A 356 -6.71 5.88 1.01
CA PRO A 356 -5.85 6.66 1.89
C PRO A 356 -4.47 6.83 1.26
N ILE A 357 -4.01 8.06 1.09
CA ILE A 357 -2.69 8.37 0.52
C ILE A 357 -1.66 8.31 1.65
N THR A 358 -1.28 7.09 2.02
CA THR A 358 -0.31 6.81 3.10
C THR A 358 1.08 6.47 2.58
N ASP A 359 1.20 6.06 1.33
CA ASP A 359 2.48 5.73 0.69
C ASP A 359 2.43 5.91 -0.85
N ALA A 360 3.57 5.73 -1.52
CA ALA A 360 3.65 5.85 -2.97
C ALA A 360 2.90 4.73 -3.70
N ARG A 361 2.71 3.56 -3.09
CA ARG A 361 1.87 2.49 -3.65
C ARG A 361 0.41 2.93 -3.75
N ALA A 362 -0.16 3.49 -2.69
CA ALA A 362 -1.52 4.01 -2.66
C ALA A 362 -1.70 5.16 -3.66
N LEU A 363 -0.71 6.07 -3.69
CA LEU A 363 -0.69 7.18 -4.63
C LEU A 363 -0.66 6.71 -6.09
N PHE A 364 0.24 5.79 -6.43
CA PHE A 364 0.31 5.22 -7.79
C PHE A 364 -0.98 4.48 -8.15
N THR A 365 -1.53 3.69 -7.22
CA THR A 365 -2.74 2.89 -7.44
C THR A 365 -3.90 3.79 -7.82
N VAL A 366 -4.19 4.84 -7.05
CA VAL A 366 -5.35 5.70 -7.32
C VAL A 366 -5.24 6.44 -8.65
N PHE A 367 -4.04 6.91 -9.03
CA PHE A 367 -3.82 7.55 -10.32
C PHE A 367 -3.80 6.58 -11.51
N SER A 368 -3.58 5.28 -11.26
CA SER A 368 -3.59 4.25 -12.30
C SER A 368 -5.00 3.78 -12.69
N LEU A 369 -6.05 4.18 -11.95
CA LEU A 369 -7.45 3.80 -12.20
C LEU A 369 -8.07 4.42 -13.46
N ASN A 370 -7.27 5.13 -14.27
CA ASN A 370 -7.64 5.65 -15.59
C ASN A 370 -8.86 6.60 -15.61
N ARG A 371 -9.13 7.28 -14.49
CA ARG A 371 -10.22 8.25 -14.30
C ARG A 371 -9.74 9.46 -13.49
N PRO A 372 -10.48 10.59 -13.48
CA PRO A 372 -10.15 11.72 -12.60
C PRO A 372 -10.07 11.27 -11.13
N VAL A 373 -9.21 11.89 -10.34
CA VAL A 373 -9.06 11.59 -8.90
C VAL A 373 -9.52 12.79 -8.11
N LEU A 374 -10.55 12.60 -7.28
CA LEU A 374 -11.01 13.57 -6.30
C LEU A 374 -10.34 13.29 -4.96
N ILE A 375 -9.53 14.24 -4.49
CA ILE A 375 -8.76 14.13 -3.26
C ILE A 375 -9.38 15.06 -2.23
N PHE A 376 -9.72 14.53 -1.06
CA PHE A 376 -9.97 15.31 0.13
C PHE A 376 -8.62 15.53 0.84
N HIS A 377 -8.18 16.78 0.90
CA HIS A 377 -6.93 17.17 1.53
C HIS A 377 -7.21 17.99 2.79
N ASP A 378 -6.89 17.43 3.95
CA ASP A 378 -6.91 18.15 5.22
C ASP A 378 -5.96 17.49 6.24
N VAL A 379 -4.70 17.89 6.21
CA VAL A 379 -3.71 17.41 7.18
C VAL A 379 -3.90 18.00 8.59
N THR A 380 -4.74 19.03 8.72
CA THR A 380 -5.05 19.66 10.02
C THR A 380 -6.14 18.90 10.78
N LYS A 381 -6.85 17.99 10.09
CA LYS A 381 -8.01 17.25 10.61
C LYS A 381 -9.10 18.18 11.16
N ALA A 382 -9.22 19.37 10.58
CA ALA A 382 -10.22 20.36 10.93
C ALA A 382 -11.61 20.04 10.33
N LYS A 383 -11.64 19.18 9.31
CA LYS A 383 -12.81 18.81 8.53
C LYS A 383 -13.18 17.34 8.73
N ASN A 384 -14.48 17.05 8.65
CA ASN A 384 -15.01 15.71 8.80
C ASN A 384 -15.06 14.98 7.45
N THR A 385 -14.40 13.82 7.38
CA THR A 385 -14.34 12.99 6.17
C THR A 385 -15.56 12.10 5.95
N THR A 386 -16.46 11.98 6.92
CA THR A 386 -17.63 11.09 6.86
C THR A 386 -18.46 11.36 5.60
N TYR A 387 -18.85 12.61 5.33
CA TYR A 387 -19.64 12.95 4.14
C TYR A 387 -18.91 12.66 2.82
N PHE A 388 -17.59 12.85 2.80
CA PHE A 388 -16.76 12.53 1.64
C PHE A 388 -16.69 11.02 1.41
N ALA A 389 -16.51 10.25 2.48
CA ALA A 389 -16.46 8.79 2.42
C ALA A 389 -17.83 8.16 2.12
N THR A 390 -18.92 8.72 2.64
CA THR A 390 -20.29 8.34 2.25
C THR A 390 -20.52 8.59 0.77
N LEU A 391 -20.17 9.78 0.27
CA LEU A 391 -20.26 10.05 -1.16
C LEU A 391 -19.48 9.03 -1.98
N ALA A 392 -18.24 8.75 -1.60
CA ALA A 392 -17.38 7.82 -2.32
C ALA A 392 -17.94 6.39 -2.31
N ALA A 393 -18.56 5.95 -1.21
CA ALA A 393 -19.18 4.63 -1.09
C ALA A 393 -20.43 4.48 -1.98
N ASP A 394 -21.19 5.56 -2.18
CA ASP A 394 -22.40 5.56 -3.01
C ASP A 394 -22.10 5.56 -4.53
N TYR A 395 -20.86 5.87 -4.91
CA TYR A 395 -20.42 5.97 -6.29
C TYR A 395 -19.91 4.60 -6.80
N THR A 396 -20.70 3.90 -7.61
CA THR A 396 -20.29 2.59 -8.19
C THR A 396 -19.17 2.76 -9.22
N VAL A 397 -18.15 1.90 -9.19
CA VAL A 397 -16.90 2.04 -9.97
C VAL A 397 -17.11 2.10 -11.49
N ARG A 398 -18.21 1.55 -12.03
CA ARG A 398 -18.59 1.68 -13.45
C ARG A 398 -19.33 2.96 -13.81
N SER A 399 -19.94 3.64 -12.83
CA SER A 399 -20.63 4.92 -13.01
C SER A 399 -19.83 6.11 -12.51
N THR A 400 -18.64 5.89 -11.93
CA THR A 400 -17.93 6.96 -11.24
C THR A 400 -17.28 7.97 -12.17
N VAL A 401 -17.62 9.23 -11.91
CA VAL A 401 -17.00 10.43 -12.49
C VAL A 401 -15.55 10.58 -12.02
N ALA A 402 -15.16 9.96 -10.89
CA ALA A 402 -13.82 10.01 -10.33
C ALA A 402 -13.50 8.82 -9.39
N ALA A 403 -12.22 8.55 -9.16
CA ALA A 403 -11.73 7.83 -7.99
C ALA A 403 -11.62 8.79 -6.79
N PHE A 404 -11.76 8.29 -5.56
CA PHE A 404 -11.71 9.12 -4.36
C PHE A 404 -10.48 8.79 -3.53
N ALA A 405 -9.83 9.82 -2.98
CA ALA A 405 -8.65 9.66 -2.14
C ALA A 405 -8.66 10.61 -0.93
N LEU A 406 -7.95 10.21 0.12
CA LEU A 406 -7.80 10.96 1.36
C LEU A 406 -6.33 11.28 1.64
N ASN A 407 -6.03 12.54 1.91
CA ASN A 407 -4.76 12.98 2.46
C ASN A 407 -5.00 13.77 3.75
N GLU A 408 -4.95 13.06 4.89
CA GLU A 408 -5.22 13.60 6.23
C GLU A 408 -4.00 13.62 7.16
N SER A 409 -2.85 13.16 6.67
CA SER A 409 -1.61 13.08 7.45
C SER A 409 -0.57 14.06 6.93
N LEU A 410 0.15 14.71 7.84
CA LEU A 410 1.35 15.48 7.51
C LEU A 410 2.55 14.52 7.33
N SER A 411 2.39 13.58 6.40
CA SER A 411 3.37 12.55 6.00
C SER A 411 4.31 13.07 4.92
N MET A 412 5.42 12.37 4.68
CA MET A 412 6.30 12.70 3.56
C MET A 412 5.56 12.59 2.23
N ILE A 413 4.75 11.54 2.03
CA ILE A 413 3.97 11.38 0.80
C ILE A 413 2.87 12.43 0.67
N GLY A 414 2.21 12.81 1.77
CA GLY A 414 1.17 13.84 1.78
C GLY A 414 1.74 15.22 1.45
N LEU A 415 2.93 15.54 1.95
CA LEU A 415 3.70 16.75 1.62
C LEU A 415 4.18 16.75 0.17
N PHE A 416 4.60 15.60 -0.36
CA PHE A 416 4.96 15.45 -1.76
C PHE A 416 3.75 15.64 -2.69
N LEU A 417 2.59 15.08 -2.32
CA LEU A 417 1.35 15.32 -3.05
C LEU A 417 1.01 16.81 -3.10
N ALA A 418 1.17 17.52 -1.97
CA ALA A 418 0.93 18.94 -1.90
C ALA A 418 1.90 19.75 -2.79
N ASP A 419 3.19 19.38 -2.84
CA ASP A 419 4.17 19.99 -3.75
C ASP A 419 3.84 19.69 -5.22
N LEU A 420 3.55 18.42 -5.54
CA LEU A 420 3.22 17.95 -6.89
C LEU A 420 2.00 18.66 -7.49
N LEU A 421 0.98 18.89 -6.66
CA LEU A 421 -0.28 19.51 -7.09
C LEU A 421 -0.34 21.03 -6.78
N ASP A 422 0.70 21.55 -6.12
CA ASP A 422 0.79 22.91 -5.57
C ASP A 422 -0.49 23.29 -4.79
N ILE A 423 -0.77 22.46 -3.77
CA ILE A 423 -1.86 22.60 -2.79
C ILE A 423 -1.33 23.34 -1.57
N ASP A 424 -2.15 24.25 -1.02
CA ASP A 424 -1.87 24.87 0.27
C ASP A 424 -2.14 23.88 1.42
N VAL A 425 -1.07 23.35 2.01
CA VAL A 425 -1.08 22.31 3.05
C VAL A 425 -1.98 22.67 4.25
N LEU A 426 -2.09 23.95 4.62
CA LEU A 426 -2.92 24.39 5.75
C LEU A 426 -4.38 24.63 5.41
N THR A 427 -4.74 24.57 4.12
CA THR A 427 -6.09 24.90 3.68
C THR A 427 -6.83 23.63 3.29
N PRO A 428 -7.80 23.18 4.11
CA PRO A 428 -8.65 22.06 3.75
C PRO A 428 -9.30 22.30 2.39
N SER A 429 -9.09 21.37 1.46
CA SER A 429 -9.49 21.52 0.08
C SER A 429 -9.91 20.20 -0.56
N TYR A 430 -10.87 20.28 -1.48
CA TYR A 430 -11.10 19.27 -2.48
C TYR A 430 -10.19 19.56 -3.68
N VAL A 431 -9.51 18.53 -4.18
CA VAL A 431 -8.61 18.62 -5.33
C VAL A 431 -9.02 17.58 -6.36
N LEU A 432 -9.51 18.04 -7.51
CA LEU A 432 -9.84 17.16 -8.63
C LEU A 432 -8.68 17.18 -9.62
N VAL A 433 -8.11 16.00 -9.87
CA VAL A 433 -6.99 15.80 -10.79
C VAL A 433 -7.46 15.00 -11.98
N ASP A 434 -7.49 15.63 -13.16
CA ASP A 434 -7.72 14.95 -14.44
C ASP A 434 -6.37 14.82 -15.15
N ALA A 435 -5.65 13.72 -14.87
CA ALA A 435 -4.31 13.47 -15.39
C ALA A 435 -4.29 13.37 -16.93
N LYS A 436 -5.39 12.90 -17.55
CA LYS A 436 -5.52 12.82 -19.02
C LYS A 436 -5.57 14.20 -19.66
N LYS A 437 -6.25 15.16 -19.02
CA LYS A 437 -6.31 16.55 -19.46
C LYS A 437 -5.14 17.40 -18.95
N GLY A 438 -4.32 16.88 -18.04
CA GLY A 438 -3.27 17.64 -17.37
C GLY A 438 -3.83 18.80 -16.53
N CYS A 439 -4.99 18.59 -15.91
CA CYS A 439 -5.73 19.62 -15.20
C CYS A 439 -5.92 19.31 -13.72
N ILE A 440 -5.66 20.31 -12.88
CA ILE A 440 -5.98 20.32 -11.46
C ILE A 440 -7.00 21.41 -11.19
N TYR A 441 -8.03 21.07 -10.43
CA TYR A 441 -9.03 22.00 -9.91
C TYR A 441 -9.03 21.90 -8.39
N THR A 442 -9.00 23.06 -7.72
CA THR A 442 -8.97 23.12 -6.25
C THR A 442 -10.13 23.94 -5.74
N LYS A 443 -10.85 23.42 -4.75
CA LYS A 443 -11.92 24.13 -4.05
C LYS A 443 -11.69 24.03 -2.55
N ARG A 444 -11.67 25.17 -1.86
CA ARG A 444 -11.59 25.21 -0.40
C ARG A 444 -12.83 24.58 0.22
N ILE A 445 -12.64 23.78 1.28
CA ILE A 445 -13.75 23.20 2.04
C ILE A 445 -14.28 24.27 3.00
N SER A 446 -15.37 24.93 2.62
CA SER A 446 -16.14 25.78 3.54
C SER A 446 -16.95 24.92 4.50
N ASN A 447 -17.79 24.02 3.94
CA ASN A 447 -18.65 23.09 4.67
C ASN A 447 -18.57 21.70 4.04
N GLU A 448 -18.76 20.69 4.86
CA GLU A 448 -18.79 19.29 4.46
C GLU A 448 -20.23 18.91 4.09
N ASN A 449 -20.56 18.99 2.80
CA ASN A 449 -21.88 18.65 2.28
C ASN A 449 -21.76 17.79 1.03
N GLU A 450 -22.34 16.59 1.09
CA GLU A 450 -22.35 15.61 0.00
C GLU A 450 -22.87 16.19 -1.33
N MET A 451 -23.99 16.92 -1.31
CA MET A 451 -24.58 17.52 -2.50
C MET A 451 -23.66 18.59 -3.11
N GLU A 452 -22.95 19.33 -2.26
CA GLU A 452 -22.00 20.36 -2.70
C GLU A 452 -20.79 19.73 -3.38
N ILE A 453 -20.26 18.64 -2.82
CA ILE A 453 -19.13 17.90 -3.40
C ILE A 453 -19.55 17.31 -4.74
N LYS A 454 -20.72 16.66 -4.79
CA LYS A 454 -21.27 16.07 -6.02
C LYS A 454 -21.47 17.11 -7.12
N HIS A 455 -22.07 18.25 -6.78
CA HIS A 455 -22.25 19.35 -7.73
C HIS A 455 -20.92 19.93 -8.21
N TRP A 456 -19.94 20.08 -7.31
CA TRP A 456 -18.63 20.57 -7.71
C TRP A 456 -17.88 19.58 -8.59
N LEU A 457 -17.91 18.29 -8.28
CA LEU A 457 -17.25 17.25 -9.09
C LEU A 457 -17.73 17.26 -10.55
N THR A 458 -19.03 17.46 -10.78
CA THR A 458 -19.60 17.47 -12.14
C THR A 458 -19.35 18.79 -12.89
N THR A 459 -19.19 19.90 -12.19
CA THR A 459 -19.01 21.25 -12.78
C THR A 459 -17.55 21.73 -12.79
N ALA A 460 -16.66 21.09 -12.03
CA ALA A 460 -15.26 21.54 -11.86
C ALA A 460 -14.52 21.68 -13.19
N SER A 461 -14.83 20.83 -14.18
CA SER A 461 -14.21 20.87 -15.50
C SER A 461 -14.50 22.16 -16.30
N GLU A 462 -15.55 22.91 -15.92
CA GLU A 462 -15.90 24.21 -16.50
C GLU A 462 -15.12 25.37 -15.86
N GLY A 463 -14.44 25.10 -14.73
CA GLY A 463 -13.64 26.08 -14.01
C GLY A 463 -12.24 26.30 -14.59
N ASN A 464 -11.47 27.17 -13.93
CA ASN A 464 -10.09 27.44 -14.31
C ASN A 464 -9.18 26.24 -14.01
N CYS A 465 -8.78 25.51 -15.05
CA CYS A 465 -7.80 24.44 -14.96
C CYS A 465 -6.41 25.02 -14.65
N LYS A 466 -5.81 24.57 -13.55
CA LYS A 466 -4.39 24.72 -13.31
C LYS A 466 -3.67 23.59 -14.04
N LYS A 467 -2.82 23.95 -15.01
CA LYS A 467 -2.03 22.96 -15.74
C LYS A 467 -1.02 22.31 -14.80
N ALA A 468 -1.07 20.99 -14.72
CA ALA A 468 -0.07 20.20 -14.02
C ALA A 468 0.04 18.82 -14.67
N VAL A 469 1.22 18.24 -14.61
CA VAL A 469 1.50 16.93 -15.19
C VAL A 469 1.80 15.96 -14.05
N VAL A 470 0.94 14.96 -13.91
CA VAL A 470 1.22 13.81 -13.05
C VAL A 470 2.06 12.82 -13.85
N ASP A 471 3.35 12.74 -13.53
CA ASP A 471 4.27 11.82 -14.19
C ASP A 471 4.09 10.39 -13.65
N MET A 472 3.29 9.58 -14.36
CA MET A 472 3.02 8.20 -13.98
C MET A 472 4.28 7.33 -13.95
N LYS A 473 5.33 7.65 -14.72
CA LYS A 473 6.59 6.89 -14.69
C LYS A 473 7.33 7.15 -13.38
N LYS A 474 7.37 8.41 -12.92
CA LYS A 474 7.95 8.75 -11.61
C LYS A 474 7.17 8.14 -10.46
N LEU A 475 5.84 8.15 -10.52
CA LEU A 475 5.02 7.48 -9.50
C LEU A 475 5.25 5.97 -9.47
N ALA A 476 5.37 5.32 -10.64
CA ALA A 476 5.70 3.90 -10.73
C ALA A 476 7.08 3.59 -10.13
N ALA A 477 8.08 4.44 -10.43
CA ALA A 477 9.43 4.30 -9.89
C ALA A 477 9.46 4.46 -8.36
N LEU A 478 8.69 5.41 -7.82
CA LEU A 478 8.53 5.60 -6.37
C LEU A 478 7.88 4.39 -5.69
N ARG A 479 6.77 3.88 -6.25
CA ARG A 479 6.14 2.65 -5.79
C ARG A 479 7.13 1.49 -5.77
N ASN A 480 7.93 1.33 -6.83
CA ASN A 480 8.92 0.26 -6.91
C ASN A 480 10.04 0.44 -5.89
N TRP A 481 10.50 1.67 -5.65
CA TRP A 481 11.47 1.98 -4.61
C TRP A 481 10.96 1.58 -3.21
N GLU A 482 9.73 1.94 -2.84
CA GLU A 482 9.16 1.54 -1.55
C GLU A 482 9.07 0.01 -1.41
N ARG A 483 8.65 -0.68 -2.47
CA ARG A 483 8.55 -2.14 -2.48
C ARG A 483 9.89 -2.84 -2.25
N ARG A 484 10.97 -2.25 -2.76
CA ARG A 484 12.34 -2.71 -2.51
C ARG A 484 12.77 -2.45 -1.09
N ASP A 485 12.52 -1.24 -0.60
CA ASP A 485 12.89 -0.85 0.75
C ASP A 485 12.17 -1.69 1.82
N ASP A 486 10.89 -2.01 1.61
CA ASP A 486 10.15 -2.92 2.48
C ASP A 486 10.77 -4.33 2.52
N LEU A 487 11.14 -4.87 1.35
CA LEU A 487 11.79 -6.17 1.27
C LEU A 487 13.17 -6.17 1.94
N ARG A 488 13.93 -5.06 1.84
CA ARG A 488 15.22 -4.88 2.53
C ARG A 488 15.10 -5.03 4.02
N ARG A 489 14.15 -4.31 4.60
CA ARG A 489 13.89 -4.33 6.03
C ARG A 489 13.48 -5.72 6.48
N ALA A 490 12.61 -6.40 5.72
CA ALA A 490 12.21 -7.76 6.02
C ALA A 490 13.40 -8.73 6.02
N VAL A 491 14.32 -8.61 5.05
CA VAL A 491 15.55 -9.41 5.00
C VAL A 491 16.48 -9.10 6.17
N GLU A 492 16.75 -7.82 6.45
CA GLU A 492 17.63 -7.39 7.55
C GLU A 492 17.06 -7.81 8.91
N GLU A 493 15.74 -7.70 9.11
CA GLU A 493 15.07 -8.17 10.32
C GLU A 493 15.24 -9.68 10.48
N LYS A 494 15.00 -10.45 9.42
CA LYS A 494 15.19 -11.91 9.42
C LYS A 494 16.64 -12.30 9.77
N LEU A 495 17.62 -11.60 9.22
CA LEU A 495 19.04 -11.82 9.53
C LEU A 495 19.36 -11.49 10.99
N SER A 496 18.84 -10.37 11.51
CA SER A 496 19.07 -10.00 12.91
C SER A 496 18.50 -11.04 13.88
N ARG A 497 17.30 -11.59 13.59
CA ARG A 497 16.69 -12.67 14.38
C ARG A 497 17.54 -13.93 14.35
N SER A 498 18.05 -14.33 13.19
CA SER A 498 18.91 -15.52 13.07
C SER A 498 20.20 -15.43 13.90
N GLN A 499 20.79 -14.24 14.03
CA GLN A 499 21.97 -14.02 14.86
C GLN A 499 21.67 -14.10 16.37
N HIS A 500 20.44 -13.74 16.77
CA HIS A 500 20.03 -13.84 18.18
C HIS A 500 19.68 -15.28 18.57
N ASP A 501 19.17 -16.09 17.64
CA ASP A 501 18.86 -17.51 17.90
C ASP A 501 20.13 -18.40 17.96
N GLU A 502 21.26 -17.93 17.42
CA GLU A 502 22.57 -18.60 17.51
C GLU A 502 23.37 -18.28 18.79
N LEU A 503 22.94 -17.28 19.59
CA LEU A 503 23.56 -16.86 20.85
C LEU A 503 22.82 -17.44 22.07
#